data_AF-A0ABD3PFU5-F1
#
_entry.id   AF-A0ABD3PFU5-F1
#
_cell.length_a   1.000
_cell.length_b   1.000
_cell.length_c   1.000
_cell.angle_alpha   90.00
_cell.angle_beta   90.00
_cell.angle_gamma   90.00
#
_symmetry.space_group_name_H-M   'P 1'
#
loop_
_entity.id
_entity.type
_entity.pdbx_description
1 polymer ?
#
loop_
_entity_poly.entity_id
_entity_poly.type
_entity_poly.pdbx_seq_one_letter_code
_entity_poly.pdbx_strand_id
1 'polypeptide(L)'
;MSLLNKCKAYRSQPNATTFPELPTVTTWMRFLLGGLYGISLGLRTDTRGLIGALFGLNVITFLPMFWFNSYLDANIDSYKSLNFAGVANAFAFMMLVWILIFTWEHGEEEISLGKVISDVVHSGSGDDGAFENVLTTESDIGHADLSDEF
;
A
#
# COMPACT_ATOMS: atom_id res chain seq x y z
N MET A 1 -18.06 27.76 11.23
CA MET A 1 -16.60 27.73 10.97
C MET A 1 -16.34 26.57 10.01
N SER A 2 -15.78 26.83 8.83
CA SER A 2 -15.56 25.79 7.80
C SER A 2 -14.66 24.65 8.32
N LEU A 3 -14.99 23.40 7.96
CA LEU A 3 -14.20 22.19 8.22
C LEU A 3 -12.71 22.37 7.87
N LEU A 4 -12.45 23.03 6.74
CA LEU A 4 -11.10 23.36 6.26
C LEU A 4 -10.32 24.27 7.21
N ASN A 5 -11.00 25.17 7.94
CA ASN A 5 -10.33 26.05 8.90
C ASN A 5 -9.98 25.33 10.20
N LYS A 6 -10.79 24.35 10.61
CA LYS A 6 -10.47 23.49 11.77
C LYS A 6 -9.28 22.58 11.47
N CYS A 7 -9.16 22.07 10.25
CA CYS A 7 -8.02 21.24 9.84
C CYS A 7 -6.70 22.02 9.64
N LYS A 8 -6.75 23.35 9.45
CA LYS A 8 -5.57 24.21 9.27
C LYS A 8 -4.99 24.75 10.57
N ALA A 9 -5.70 24.63 11.69
CA ALA A 9 -5.25 25.11 12.97
C ALA A 9 -4.12 24.20 13.51
N TYR A 10 -2.88 24.68 13.38
CA TYR A 10 -1.69 23.99 13.89
C TYR A 10 -1.79 23.80 15.41
N ARG A 11 -1.54 22.58 15.91
CA ARG A 11 -1.66 22.21 17.33
C ARG A 11 -3.01 22.54 17.97
N SER A 12 -4.11 22.38 17.26
CA SER A 12 -5.44 22.63 17.83
C SER A 12 -5.90 21.55 18.82
N GLN A 13 -5.13 20.47 19.02
CA GLN A 13 -5.43 19.34 19.90
C GLN A 13 -6.89 18.88 19.82
N PRO A 14 -7.39 18.56 18.60
CA PRO A 14 -8.77 18.16 18.43
C PRO A 14 -9.08 16.90 19.25
N ASN A 15 -10.21 16.92 19.94
CA ASN A 15 -10.77 15.80 20.69
C ASN A 15 -12.21 15.52 20.22
N ALA A 16 -12.79 14.40 20.64
CA ALA A 16 -14.10 13.95 20.14
C ALA A 16 -15.25 14.93 20.41
N THR A 17 -15.10 15.86 21.37
CA THR A 17 -16.10 16.89 21.67
C THR A 17 -15.92 18.16 20.85
N THR A 18 -14.69 18.53 20.49
CA THR A 18 -14.38 19.75 19.71
C THR A 18 -14.37 19.52 18.20
N PHE A 19 -14.06 18.30 17.77
CA PHE A 19 -14.03 17.93 16.36
C PHE A 19 -14.51 16.47 16.11
N PRO A 20 -15.82 16.20 16.27
CA PRO A 20 -16.37 14.85 16.10
C PRO A 20 -16.30 14.32 14.66
N GLU A 21 -16.13 15.22 13.68
CA GLU A 21 -16.07 14.88 12.25
C GLU A 21 -14.68 14.40 11.78
N LEU A 22 -13.68 14.39 12.66
CA LEU A 22 -12.31 13.95 12.36
C LEU A 22 -12.27 12.55 11.70
N PRO A 23 -13.01 11.52 12.16
CA PRO A 23 -13.02 10.20 11.50
C PRO A 23 -13.50 10.24 10.04
N THR A 24 -14.48 11.11 9.74
CA THR A 24 -14.99 11.31 8.39
C THR A 24 -13.92 11.95 7.51
N VAL A 25 -13.23 12.98 8.01
CA VAL A 25 -12.12 13.63 7.31
C VAL A 25 -10.97 12.65 7.07
N THR A 26 -10.62 11.84 8.07
CA THR A 26 -9.64 10.74 7.94
C THR A 26 -10.02 9.77 6.83
N THR A 27 -11.29 9.39 6.76
CA THR A 27 -11.79 8.48 5.72
C THR A 27 -11.61 9.09 4.33
N TRP A 28 -12.01 10.34 4.12
CA TRP A 28 -11.81 11.03 2.84
C TRP A 28 -10.34 11.18 2.47
N MET A 29 -9.48 11.51 3.43
CA MET A 29 -8.04 11.57 3.20
C MET A 29 -7.48 10.20 2.78
N ARG A 30 -7.94 9.12 3.41
CA ARG A 30 -7.58 7.74 3.03
C ARG A 30 -8.04 7.40 1.61
N PHE A 31 -9.25 7.78 1.21
CA PHE A 31 -9.73 7.59 -0.16
C PHE A 31 -8.87 8.35 -1.18
N LEU A 32 -8.48 9.60 -0.90
CA LEU A 32 -7.59 10.37 -1.78
C LEU A 32 -6.22 9.70 -1.92
N LEU A 33 -5.63 9.25 -0.81
CA LEU A 33 -4.36 8.52 -0.84
C LEU A 33 -4.48 7.19 -1.58
N GLY A 34 -5.55 6.44 -1.33
CA GLY A 34 -5.81 5.17 -2.01
C GLY A 34 -5.99 5.35 -3.51
N GLY A 35 -6.69 6.39 -3.95
CA GLY A 35 -6.83 6.73 -5.37
C GLY A 35 -5.50 7.10 -6.01
N LEU A 36 -4.76 8.04 -5.41
CA LEU A 36 -3.44 8.47 -5.93
C LEU A 36 -2.43 7.32 -5.99
N TYR A 37 -2.40 6.50 -4.95
CA TYR A 37 -1.49 5.36 -4.88
C TYR A 37 -1.92 4.26 -5.84
N GLY A 38 -3.22 3.97 -5.98
CA GLY A 38 -3.76 3.04 -6.97
C GLY A 38 -3.42 3.43 -8.41
N ILE A 39 -3.50 4.73 -8.74
CA ILE A 39 -3.03 5.28 -10.03
C ILE A 39 -1.54 5.02 -10.21
N SER A 40 -0.73 5.40 -9.22
CA SER A 40 0.73 5.18 -9.29
C SER A 40 1.10 3.71 -9.45
N LEU A 41 0.29 2.79 -8.92
CA LEU A 41 0.56 1.36 -8.99
C LEU A 41 0.15 0.77 -10.33
N GLY A 42 -0.96 1.24 -10.91
CA GLY A 42 -1.40 0.85 -12.25
C GLY A 42 -0.44 1.29 -13.35
N LEU A 43 0.25 2.41 -13.18
CA LEU A 43 1.22 2.93 -14.14
C LEU A 43 2.64 2.37 -13.97
N ARG A 44 2.94 1.66 -12.87
CA ARG A 44 4.29 1.12 -12.63
C ARG A 44 4.42 -0.29 -13.20
N THR A 45 5.48 -0.50 -13.98
CA THR A 45 5.86 -1.82 -14.51
C THR A 45 6.66 -2.67 -13.52
N ASP A 46 7.44 -2.05 -12.61
CA ASP A 46 8.41 -2.77 -11.76
C ASP A 46 7.85 -3.28 -10.43
N THR A 47 6.79 -2.66 -9.90
CA THR A 47 6.22 -3.00 -8.59
C THR A 47 4.86 -3.69 -8.76
N ARG A 48 4.85 -4.79 -9.50
CA ARG A 48 3.65 -5.57 -9.78
C ARG A 48 3.36 -6.55 -8.63
N GLY A 49 2.14 -6.50 -8.08
CA GLY A 49 1.63 -7.55 -7.20
C GLY A 49 1.51 -7.19 -5.72
N LEU A 50 1.51 -8.22 -4.86
CA LEU A 50 1.16 -8.15 -3.44
C LEU A 50 2.01 -7.15 -2.64
N ILE A 51 3.31 -7.05 -2.94
CA ILE A 51 4.23 -6.14 -2.24
C ILE A 51 3.81 -4.67 -2.43
N GLY A 52 3.42 -4.30 -3.65
CA GLY A 52 2.95 -2.96 -3.96
C GLY A 52 1.64 -2.63 -3.23
N ALA A 53 0.72 -3.58 -3.18
CA ALA A 53 -0.55 -3.44 -2.46
C ALA A 53 -0.35 -3.33 -0.93
N LEU A 54 0.54 -4.13 -0.35
CA LEU A 54 0.88 -4.05 1.07
C LEU A 54 1.53 -2.72 1.43
N PHE A 55 2.40 -2.18 0.56
CA PHE A 55 2.96 -0.84 0.78
C PHE A 55 1.86 0.23 0.70
N GLY A 56 0.91 0.11 -0.22
CA GLY A 56 -0.27 0.98 -0.29
C GLY A 56 -1.12 0.95 0.96
N LEU A 57 -1.35 -0.23 1.53
CA LEU A 57 -2.05 -0.39 2.81
C LEU A 57 -1.33 0.35 3.94
N ASN A 58 0.00 0.26 4.01
CA ASN A 58 0.79 1.00 4.98
C ASN A 58 0.65 2.51 4.79
N VAL A 59 0.73 3.02 3.56
CA VAL A 59 0.56 4.45 3.25
C VAL A 59 -0.82 4.95 3.68
N ILE A 60 -1.89 4.23 3.33
CA ILE A 60 -3.28 4.59 3.70
C ILE A 60 -3.48 4.57 5.22
N THR A 61 -2.83 3.64 5.91
CA THR A 61 -3.00 3.46 7.36
C THR A 61 -2.22 4.51 8.14
N PHE A 62 -0.93 4.66 7.85
CA PHE A 62 0.01 5.44 8.66
C PHE A 62 0.11 6.91 8.27
N LEU A 63 -0.02 7.26 6.99
CA LEU A 63 0.19 8.66 6.57
C LEU A 63 -0.86 9.62 7.16
N PRO A 64 -2.16 9.29 7.20
CA PRO A 64 -3.14 10.10 7.93
C PRO A 64 -2.84 10.22 9.42
N MET A 65 -2.44 9.10 10.05
CA MET A 65 -2.10 9.08 11.47
C MET A 65 -0.88 9.92 11.79
N PHE A 66 0.12 9.92 10.91
CA PHE A 66 1.30 10.78 11.02
C PHE A 66 0.91 12.25 10.95
N TRP A 67 -0.01 12.62 10.04
CA TRP A 67 -0.50 14.01 9.96
C TRP A 67 -1.25 14.41 11.24
N PHE A 68 -2.15 13.57 11.76
CA PHE A 68 -2.89 13.88 13.00
C PHE A 68 -1.99 14.02 14.23
N ASN A 69 -1.00 13.14 14.39
CA ASN A 69 -0.05 13.21 15.49
C ASN A 69 0.92 14.40 15.35
N SER A 70 1.53 14.58 14.18
CA SER A 70 2.65 15.53 14.03
C SER A 70 2.21 16.97 13.81
N TYR A 71 1.04 17.20 13.17
CA TYR A 71 0.60 18.54 12.80
C TYR A 71 -0.55 19.06 13.67
N LEU A 72 -1.54 18.21 13.95
CA LEU A 72 -2.72 18.58 14.74
C LEU A 72 -2.53 18.33 16.24
N ASP A 73 -1.57 17.48 16.61
CA ASP A 73 -1.36 17.01 17.99
C ASP A 73 -2.68 16.47 18.58
N ALA A 74 -3.41 15.71 17.76
CA ALA A 74 -4.76 15.26 18.07
C ALA A 74 -4.77 14.24 19.21
N ASN A 75 -5.74 14.35 20.12
CA ASN A 75 -5.97 13.33 21.14
C ASN A 75 -6.72 12.15 20.51
N ILE A 76 -5.98 11.25 19.87
CA ILE A 76 -6.49 10.08 19.14
C ILE A 76 -7.25 9.13 20.06
N ASP A 77 -6.83 9.01 21.33
CA ASP A 77 -7.45 8.14 22.34
C ASP A 77 -8.87 8.59 22.70
N SER A 78 -9.18 9.88 22.48
CA SER A 78 -10.54 10.40 22.62
C SER A 78 -11.52 9.83 21.60
N TYR A 79 -11.05 9.27 20.49
CA TYR A 79 -11.90 8.82 19.38
C TYR A 79 -11.98 7.29 19.34
N LYS A 80 -13.21 6.75 19.37
CA LYS A 80 -13.43 5.32 19.19
C LYS A 80 -13.02 4.91 17.78
N SER A 81 -12.00 4.07 17.65
CA SER A 81 -11.58 3.41 16.39
C SER A 81 -11.11 4.33 15.24
N LEU A 82 -10.58 5.51 15.53
CA LEU A 82 -10.03 6.42 14.51
C LEU A 82 -8.97 5.75 13.60
N ASN A 83 -8.14 4.89 14.19
CA ASN A 83 -7.08 4.17 13.50
C ASN A 83 -7.60 3.29 12.36
N PHE A 84 -8.78 2.70 12.48
CA PHE A 84 -9.33 1.76 11.50
C PHE A 84 -10.45 2.36 10.63
N ALA A 85 -10.91 3.57 10.96
CA ALA A 85 -12.00 4.24 10.25
C ALA A 85 -11.73 4.37 8.74
N GLY A 86 -12.43 3.59 7.92
CA GLY A 86 -12.33 3.67 6.47
C GLY A 86 -11.06 3.06 5.85
N VAL A 87 -10.22 2.33 6.61
CA VAL A 87 -9.02 1.67 6.06
C VAL A 87 -9.39 0.62 5.02
N ALA A 88 -10.30 -0.30 5.37
CA ALA A 88 -10.73 -1.36 4.46
C ALA A 88 -11.37 -0.80 3.18
N ASN A 89 -12.23 0.22 3.32
CA ASN A 89 -12.89 0.85 2.18
C ASN A 89 -11.90 1.59 1.26
N ALA A 90 -10.95 2.34 1.83
CA ALA A 90 -9.93 3.03 1.05
C ALA A 90 -8.95 2.06 0.37
N PHE A 91 -8.63 0.94 1.03
CA PHE A 91 -7.82 -0.12 0.43
C PHE A 91 -8.54 -0.82 -0.71
N ALA A 92 -9.83 -1.15 -0.54
CA ALA A 92 -10.65 -1.70 -1.62
C ALA A 92 -10.75 -0.72 -2.81
N PHE A 93 -10.89 0.58 -2.54
CA PHE A 93 -10.88 1.61 -3.59
C PHE A 93 -9.52 1.70 -4.30
N MET A 94 -8.41 1.67 -3.56
CA MET A 94 -7.06 1.61 -4.14
C MET A 94 -6.90 0.40 -5.07
N MET A 95 -7.34 -0.79 -4.63
CA MET A 95 -7.32 -2.00 -5.46
C MET A 95 -8.16 -1.85 -6.72
N LEU A 96 -9.36 -1.26 -6.60
CA LEU A 96 -10.25 -1.03 -7.74
C LEU A 96 -9.61 -0.09 -8.77
N VAL A 97 -9.05 1.04 -8.33
CA VAL A 97 -8.38 2.01 -9.20
C VAL A 97 -7.15 1.39 -9.86
N TRP A 98 -6.37 0.62 -9.10
CA TRP A 98 -5.23 -0.11 -9.62
C TRP A 98 -5.63 -1.10 -10.71
N ILE A 99 -6.62 -1.96 -10.45
CA ILE A 99 -7.11 -2.95 -11.42
C ILE A 99 -7.64 -2.24 -12.67
N LEU A 100 -8.41 -1.16 -12.52
CA LEU A 100 -8.98 -0.43 -13.64
C LEU A 100 -7.89 0.13 -14.57
N ILE A 101 -6.85 0.76 -14.00
CA ILE A 101 -5.75 1.32 -14.78
C ILE A 101 -4.88 0.22 -15.38
N PHE A 102 -4.63 -0.85 -14.62
CA PHE A 102 -3.88 -1.99 -15.10
C PHE A 102 -4.57 -2.63 -16.32
N THR A 103 -5.87 -2.87 -16.25
CA THR A 103 -6.68 -3.42 -17.36
C THR A 103 -6.68 -2.49 -18.56
N TRP A 104 -6.66 -1.17 -18.36
CA TRP A 104 -6.65 -0.22 -19.46
C TRP A 104 -5.29 -0.14 -20.18
N GLU A 105 -4.18 -0.18 -19.43
CA GLU A 105 -2.81 -0.14 -19.97
C GLU A 105 -2.38 -1.48 -20.59
N HIS A 106 -2.82 -2.62 -20.02
CA HIS A 106 -2.35 -3.96 -20.41
C HIS A 106 -3.46 -4.79 -21.08
N GLY A 107 -4.47 -4.14 -21.68
CA GLY A 107 -5.66 -4.79 -22.24
C GLY A 107 -5.40 -5.78 -23.38
N GLU A 108 -4.21 -5.80 -23.98
CA GLU A 108 -3.81 -6.84 -24.94
C GLU A 108 -3.17 -8.09 -24.28
N GLU A 109 -2.86 -8.04 -22.98
CA GLU A 109 -2.27 -9.13 -22.19
C GLU A 109 -3.24 -9.59 -21.08
N GLU A 110 -4.44 -10.07 -21.44
CA GLU A 110 -5.48 -10.52 -20.48
C GLU A 110 -5.05 -11.66 -19.52
N ILE A 111 -3.85 -12.23 -19.67
CA ILE A 111 -3.38 -13.40 -18.94
C ILE A 111 -2.74 -13.06 -17.57
N SER A 112 -2.32 -11.80 -17.34
CA SER A 112 -1.52 -11.48 -16.13
C SER A 112 -2.33 -11.21 -14.86
N LEU A 113 -3.59 -10.76 -14.97
CA LEU A 113 -4.45 -10.44 -13.82
C LEU A 113 -4.87 -11.68 -13.03
N GLY A 114 -5.19 -12.76 -13.75
CA GLY A 114 -5.51 -14.06 -13.14
C GLY A 114 -4.35 -14.60 -12.30
N LYS A 115 -3.10 -14.34 -12.74
CA LYS A 115 -1.88 -14.78 -12.06
C LYS A 115 -1.65 -14.04 -10.74
N VAL A 116 -1.90 -12.74 -10.70
CA VAL A 116 -1.77 -11.94 -9.47
C VAL A 116 -2.86 -12.31 -8.45
N ILE A 117 -4.09 -12.54 -8.91
CA ILE A 117 -5.18 -12.99 -8.03
C ILE A 117 -4.92 -14.42 -7.53
N SER A 118 -4.45 -15.32 -8.39
CA SER A 118 -4.10 -16.70 -7.99
C SER A 118 -2.93 -16.74 -7.04
N ASP A 119 -1.91 -15.91 -7.23
CA ASP A 119 -0.75 -15.80 -6.32
C ASP A 119 -1.18 -15.30 -4.94
N VAL A 120 -2.11 -14.35 -4.85
CA VAL A 120 -2.64 -13.88 -3.57
C VAL A 120 -3.43 -14.98 -2.85
N VAL A 121 -4.18 -15.80 -3.59
CA VAL A 121 -4.95 -16.93 -3.03
C VAL A 121 -4.05 -18.09 -2.62
N HIS A 122 -3.02 -18.41 -3.41
CA HIS A 122 -2.07 -19.50 -3.11
C HIS A 122 -1.09 -19.11 -2.02
N SER A 123 -0.62 -17.86 -1.97
CA SER A 123 0.28 -17.37 -0.90
C SER A 123 -0.41 -17.29 0.47
N GLY A 124 -1.75 -17.27 0.51
CA GLY A 124 -2.54 -17.30 1.74
C GLY A 124 -2.87 -18.71 2.25
N SER A 125 -2.59 -19.76 1.46
CA SER A 125 -2.87 -21.16 1.79
C SER A 125 -1.58 -21.97 1.79
N GLY A 126 -0.77 -21.78 2.84
CA GLY A 126 0.25 -22.71 3.34
C GLY A 126 1.21 -23.36 2.33
N ASP A 127 2.48 -22.95 2.35
CA ASP A 127 3.58 -23.91 2.40
C ASP A 127 4.85 -23.25 2.94
N ASP A 128 5.28 -23.70 4.12
CA ASP A 128 6.57 -23.40 4.71
C ASP A 128 7.64 -24.18 3.94
N GLY A 129 8.43 -23.56 3.04
CA GLY A 129 9.57 -24.31 2.47
C GLY A 129 10.31 -23.85 1.21
N ALA A 130 9.97 -22.74 0.56
CA ALA A 130 10.54 -22.41 -0.76
C ALA A 130 11.43 -21.16 -0.83
N PHE A 131 12.24 -20.87 0.20
CA PHE A 131 13.21 -19.76 0.17
C PHE A 131 14.69 -20.20 0.04
N GLU A 132 14.98 -21.48 -0.22
CA GLU A 132 16.36 -22.01 -0.18
C GLU A 132 16.92 -22.47 -1.54
N ASN A 133 16.42 -21.97 -2.69
CA ASN A 133 16.95 -22.45 -3.98
C ASN A 133 17.16 -21.39 -5.08
N VAL A 134 17.13 -20.10 -4.74
CA VAL A 134 17.45 -19.03 -5.70
C VAL A 134 18.84 -18.42 -5.48
N LEU A 135 19.57 -18.80 -4.41
CA LEU A 135 20.85 -18.19 -4.05
C LEU A 135 22.11 -18.99 -4.43
N THR A 136 22.01 -20.13 -5.11
CA THR A 136 23.18 -20.96 -5.45
C THR A 136 23.65 -20.87 -6.90
N THR A 137 22.99 -20.07 -7.75
CA THR A 137 23.34 -20.00 -9.18
C THR A 137 24.18 -18.78 -9.55
N GLU A 138 25.12 -18.30 -8.72
CA GLU A 138 26.07 -17.24 -9.13
C GLU A 138 27.45 -17.31 -8.42
N SER A 139 28.08 -18.49 -8.27
CA SER A 139 29.48 -18.50 -7.78
C SER A 139 30.47 -19.52 -8.37
N ASP A 140 30.16 -20.22 -9.47
CA ASP A 140 31.10 -21.24 -9.96
C ASP A 140 31.27 -21.35 -11.49
N ILE A 141 31.45 -20.20 -12.16
CA ILE A 141 32.09 -20.18 -13.49
C ILE A 141 33.22 -19.15 -13.47
N GLY A 142 34.23 -19.48 -12.67
CA GLY A 142 35.46 -18.72 -12.54
C GLY A 142 36.65 -19.65 -12.39
N HIS A 143 36.95 -20.45 -13.42
CA HIS A 143 38.27 -21.04 -13.60
C HIS A 143 38.55 -21.26 -15.09
N ALA A 144 39.13 -20.23 -15.72
CA ALA A 144 40.04 -20.45 -16.83
C ALA A 144 41.30 -21.08 -16.23
N ASP A 145 41.60 -22.33 -16.59
CA ASP A 145 42.95 -22.86 -16.45
C ASP A 145 43.36 -23.54 -17.77
N LEU A 146 44.45 -23.01 -18.30
CA LEU A 146 45.15 -23.42 -19.52
C LEU A 146 46.35 -24.25 -19.04
N SER A 147 46.18 -25.57 -19.03
CA SER A 147 47.25 -26.58 -18.88
C SER A 147 46.59 -27.94 -19.20
N ASP A 148 47.00 -28.75 -20.16
CA ASP A 148 48.35 -29.06 -20.58
C ASP A 148 48.39 -29.51 -22.06
N GLU A 149 49.43 -29.05 -22.75
CA GLU A 149 50.08 -29.77 -23.83
C GLU A 149 50.73 -31.04 -23.24
N PHE A 150 50.47 -32.21 -23.82
CA PHE A 150 51.41 -33.26 -24.24
C PHE A 150 50.67 -34.56 -24.59
#